data_AF-A0A511QK82-F1
#
_entry.id   AF-A0A511QK82-F1
#
_cell.length_a   1.000
_cell.length_b   1.000
_cell.length_c   1.000
_cell.angle_alpha   90.00
_cell.angle_beta   90.00
_cell.angle_gamma   90.00
#
_symmetry.space_group_name_H-M   'P 1'
#
loop_
_entity.id
_entity.type
_entity.pdbx_description
1 polymer ?
#
loop_
_entity_poly.entity_id
_entity_poly.type
_entity_poly.pdbx_seq_one_letter_code
_entity_poly.pdbx_strand_id
1 'polypeptide(L)'
;MYKFKFEIQPATEYDTELTLFLLSMNLINQMTGECVNLAKVVLENAEELNWFVENESAIRNEKCPVISNDAFSVATGISNFYDQVDPDNFSDEIDKMYEYRTSHSIRFAFRGQDLPDMVIAANDTGHEVSCDDESVYKYLVDINSLFSEVDRSIKELA
;
A
#
# COMPACT_ATOMS: atom_id res chain seq x y z
N MET A 1 -11.06 11.81 6.65
CA MET A 1 -9.74 11.19 6.87
C MET A 1 -9.99 9.77 7.34
N TYR A 2 -9.23 8.81 6.82
CA TYR A 2 -9.33 7.41 7.16
C TYR A 2 -8.20 6.96 8.09
N LYS A 3 -8.46 5.96 8.92
CA LYS A 3 -7.44 5.24 9.69
C LYS A 3 -7.33 3.81 9.21
N PHE A 4 -6.12 3.27 9.23
CA PHE A 4 -5.89 1.85 8.99
C PHE A 4 -6.44 1.01 10.15
N LYS A 5 -6.93 -0.16 9.81
CA LYS A 5 -7.31 -1.22 10.75
C LYS A 5 -6.92 -2.56 10.13
N PHE A 6 -5.97 -3.24 10.76
CA PHE A 6 -5.51 -4.56 10.37
C PHE A 6 -6.28 -5.61 11.18
N GLU A 7 -6.74 -6.66 10.53
CA GLU A 7 -7.36 -7.80 11.19
C GLU A 7 -6.61 -9.05 10.77
N ILE A 8 -6.06 -9.77 11.75
CA ILE A 8 -5.30 -11.00 11.54
C ILE A 8 -6.11 -12.15 12.12
N GLN A 9 -6.22 -13.22 11.34
CA GLN A 9 -6.87 -14.45 11.76
C GLN A 9 -6.18 -15.66 11.12
N PRO A 10 -6.33 -16.88 11.67
CA PRO A 10 -5.85 -18.07 10.99
C PRO A 10 -6.45 -18.20 9.59
N ALA A 11 -5.63 -18.54 8.58
CA ALA A 11 -6.06 -18.68 7.19
C ALA A 11 -6.73 -20.04 6.94
N THR A 12 -7.78 -20.36 7.70
CA THR A 12 -8.42 -21.70 7.73
C THR A 12 -8.97 -22.17 6.38
N GLU A 13 -9.23 -21.24 5.47
CA GLU A 13 -9.70 -21.52 4.11
C GLU A 13 -8.58 -22.01 3.18
N TYR A 14 -7.32 -21.72 3.52
CA TYR A 14 -6.14 -22.01 2.71
C TYR A 14 -5.22 -23.04 3.36
N ASP A 15 -5.26 -23.14 4.69
CA ASP A 15 -4.37 -23.97 5.47
C ASP A 15 -5.11 -24.64 6.64
N THR A 16 -5.30 -25.96 6.52
CA THR A 16 -5.91 -26.77 7.57
C THR A 16 -5.00 -27.01 8.76
N GLU A 17 -3.69 -26.78 8.61
CA GLU A 17 -2.69 -26.92 9.68
C GLU A 17 -2.55 -25.66 10.53
N LEU A 18 -3.25 -24.56 10.16
CA LEU A 18 -3.30 -23.28 10.88
C LEU A 18 -1.93 -22.63 11.09
N THR A 19 -1.01 -22.86 10.15
CA THR A 19 0.32 -22.26 10.08
C THR A 19 0.33 -20.91 9.38
N LEU A 20 -0.64 -20.67 8.49
CA LEU A 20 -0.80 -19.41 7.76
C LEU A 20 -1.81 -18.47 8.42
N PHE A 21 -1.61 -17.17 8.21
CA PHE A 21 -2.48 -16.11 8.70
C PHE A 21 -3.09 -15.34 7.53
N LEU A 22 -4.34 -14.90 7.68
CA LEU A 22 -4.98 -13.97 6.77
C LEU A 22 -4.98 -12.58 7.40
N LEU A 23 -4.28 -11.64 6.79
CA LEU A 23 -4.32 -10.23 7.12
C LEU A 23 -5.33 -9.51 6.21
N SER A 24 -6.34 -8.89 6.82
CA SER A 24 -7.22 -7.94 6.14
C SER A 24 -6.80 -6.52 6.45
N MET A 25 -6.45 -5.76 5.40
CA MET A 25 -6.13 -4.34 5.50
C MET A 25 -7.38 -3.51 5.20
N ASN A 26 -7.85 -2.74 6.18
CA ASN A 26 -9.05 -1.93 6.04
C ASN A 26 -8.78 -0.45 6.36
N LEU A 27 -9.61 0.42 5.80
CA LEU A 27 -9.69 1.83 6.17
C LEU A 27 -11.02 2.13 6.86
N ILE A 28 -10.96 2.84 7.99
CA ILE A 28 -12.12 3.31 8.73
C ILE A 28 -12.22 4.82 8.61
N ASN A 29 -13.33 5.31 8.03
CA ASN A 29 -13.61 6.73 7.95
C ASN A 29 -13.90 7.27 9.36
N GLN A 30 -13.10 8.21 9.83
CA GLN A 30 -13.22 8.71 11.21
C GLN A 30 -14.51 9.50 11.48
N MET A 31 -15.18 10.01 10.45
CA MET A 31 -16.40 10.81 10.59
C MET A 31 -17.65 9.96 10.46
N THR A 32 -17.67 9.02 9.50
CA THR A 32 -18.87 8.23 9.16
C THR A 32 -18.86 6.83 9.77
N GLY A 33 -17.69 6.33 10.19
CA GLY A 33 -17.52 4.94 10.60
C GLY A 33 -17.54 3.94 9.45
N GLU A 34 -17.62 4.41 8.19
CA GLU A 34 -17.54 3.59 7.00
C GLU A 34 -16.24 2.78 6.98
N CYS A 35 -16.35 1.49 6.67
CA CYS A 35 -15.23 0.59 6.50
C CYS A 35 -15.02 0.28 5.01
N VAL A 36 -13.80 0.49 4.51
CA VAL A 36 -13.38 0.14 3.16
C VAL A 36 -12.34 -0.97 3.27
N ASN A 37 -12.57 -2.11 2.61
CA ASN A 37 -11.58 -3.16 2.50
C ASN A 37 -10.59 -2.82 1.37
N LEU A 38 -9.31 -2.74 1.70
CA LEU A 38 -8.26 -2.43 0.71
C LEU A 38 -7.67 -3.69 0.10
N ALA A 39 -7.32 -4.66 0.96
CA ALA A 39 -6.65 -5.89 0.56
C ALA A 39 -6.88 -6.99 1.59
N LYS A 40 -6.72 -8.22 1.12
CA LYS A 40 -6.59 -9.41 1.94
C LYS A 40 -5.35 -10.16 1.46
N VAL A 41 -4.45 -10.48 2.38
CA VAL A 41 -3.19 -11.15 2.08
C VAL A 41 -2.98 -12.31 3.04
N VAL A 42 -2.39 -13.39 2.53
CA VAL A 42 -1.97 -14.54 3.33
C VAL A 42 -0.53 -14.29 3.77
N LEU A 43 -0.25 -14.45 5.05
CA LEU A 43 1.07 -14.30 5.65
C LEU A 43 1.54 -15.66 6.16
N GLU A 44 2.79 -16.02 5.85
CA GLU A 44 3.47 -17.16 6.45
C GLU A 44 4.03 -16.81 7.84
N ASN A 45 4.49 -15.57 8.01
CA ASN A 45 5.08 -15.10 9.27
C ASN A 45 5.06 -13.57 9.37
N ALA A 46 5.48 -13.06 10.53
CA ALA A 46 5.53 -11.62 10.81
C ALA A 46 6.54 -10.85 9.94
N GLU A 47 7.58 -11.51 9.41
CA GLU A 47 8.66 -10.85 8.66
C GLU A 47 8.17 -10.26 7.33
N GLU A 48 7.06 -10.77 6.78
CA GLU A 48 6.42 -10.18 5.60
C GLU A 48 5.95 -8.74 5.84
N LEU A 49 5.68 -8.35 7.09
CA LEU A 49 5.34 -6.98 7.46
C LEU A 49 6.57 -6.08 7.62
N ASN A 50 7.79 -6.63 7.63
CA ASN A 50 9.01 -5.83 7.75
C ASN A 50 9.20 -4.88 6.56
N TRP A 51 8.61 -5.18 5.39
CA TRP A 51 8.64 -4.24 4.26
C TRP A 51 8.11 -2.86 4.66
N PHE A 52 7.05 -2.78 5.48
CA PHE A 52 6.54 -1.49 5.95
C PHE A 52 7.56 -0.78 6.85
N VAL A 53 8.22 -1.52 7.74
CA VAL A 53 9.22 -0.97 8.66
C VAL A 53 10.44 -0.45 7.88
N GLU A 54 10.93 -1.23 6.92
CA GLU A 54 12.07 -0.89 6.07
C GLU A 54 11.79 0.35 5.20
N ASN A 55 10.54 0.52 4.77
CA ASN A 55 10.12 1.59 3.86
C ASN A 55 9.39 2.75 4.57
N GLU A 56 9.29 2.75 5.90
CA GLU A 56 8.52 3.76 6.65
C GLU A 56 8.99 5.19 6.33
N SER A 57 10.31 5.41 6.29
CA SER A 57 10.86 6.72 5.99
C SER A 57 10.53 7.19 4.57
N ALA A 58 10.53 6.28 3.59
CA ALA A 58 10.19 6.59 2.20
C ALA A 58 8.70 6.96 2.11
N ILE A 59 7.81 6.07 2.56
CA ILE A 59 6.36 6.25 2.54
C ILE A 59 5.93 7.58 3.20
N ARG A 60 6.61 7.99 4.28
CA ARG A 60 6.28 9.22 5.00
C ARG A 60 6.73 10.49 4.29
N ASN A 61 7.87 10.47 3.61
CA ASN A 61 8.61 11.70 3.27
C ASN A 61 8.98 11.83 1.80
N GLU A 62 9.10 10.72 1.08
CA GLU A 62 9.48 10.74 -0.33
C GLU A 62 8.32 11.27 -1.18
N LYS A 63 8.65 12.14 -2.14
CA LYS A 63 7.69 12.68 -3.08
C LYS A 63 7.71 11.85 -4.35
N CYS A 64 6.53 11.58 -4.89
CA CYS A 64 6.40 10.95 -6.19
C CYS A 64 7.19 11.76 -7.25
N PRO A 65 8.02 11.11 -8.08
CA PRO A 65 8.84 11.80 -9.08
C PRO A 65 8.02 12.45 -10.21
N VAL A 66 6.73 12.13 -10.31
CA VAL A 66 5.80 12.78 -11.23
C VAL A 66 4.90 13.75 -10.49
N ILE A 67 4.49 14.82 -11.19
CA ILE A 67 3.63 15.86 -10.63
C ILE A 67 2.25 15.25 -10.32
N SER A 68 2.04 14.88 -9.06
CA SER A 68 0.70 14.78 -8.50
C SER A 68 0.25 16.19 -8.13
N ASN A 69 -0.84 16.66 -8.73
CA ASN A 69 -1.57 17.82 -8.21
C ASN A 69 -2.83 17.31 -7.52
N ASP A 70 -3.50 18.15 -6.74
CA ASP A 70 -4.66 17.75 -5.93
C ASP A 70 -5.78 17.05 -6.73
N ALA A 71 -5.86 17.28 -8.04
CA ALA A 71 -6.86 16.68 -8.92
C ALA A 71 -6.58 15.20 -9.24
N PHE A 72 -5.35 14.72 -9.08
CA PHE A 72 -4.95 13.35 -9.40
C PHE A 72 -4.44 12.59 -8.16
N SER A 73 -4.62 11.27 -8.17
CA SER A 73 -3.98 10.40 -7.19
C SER A 73 -2.54 10.11 -7.60
N VAL A 74 -1.70 9.69 -6.64
CA VAL A 74 -0.35 9.21 -6.90
C VAL A 74 -0.40 7.98 -7.81
N ALA A 75 -1.32 7.03 -7.58
CA ALA A 75 -1.49 5.88 -8.46
C ALA A 75 -1.82 6.29 -9.90
N THR A 76 -2.74 7.23 -10.10
CA THR A 76 -3.08 7.76 -11.44
C THR A 76 -1.90 8.49 -12.07
N GLY A 77 -1.09 9.21 -11.29
CA GLY A 77 0.14 9.83 -11.77
C GLY A 77 1.15 8.81 -12.28
N ILE A 78 1.34 7.70 -11.54
CA ILE A 78 2.22 6.59 -11.92
C ILE A 78 1.72 5.90 -13.20
N SER A 79 0.42 5.61 -13.26
CA SER A 79 -0.23 4.99 -14.42
C SER A 79 -0.03 5.84 -15.69
N ASN A 80 -0.37 7.13 -15.61
CA ASN A 80 -0.17 8.09 -16.70
C ASN A 80 1.30 8.22 -17.14
N PHE A 81 2.25 8.06 -16.21
CA PHE A 81 3.68 8.06 -16.54
C PHE A 81 4.02 6.86 -17.43
N TYR A 82 3.63 5.65 -17.05
CA TYR A 82 3.93 4.46 -17.85
C TYR A 82 3.19 4.43 -19.19
N ASP A 83 1.99 5.01 -19.27
CA ASP A 83 1.26 5.15 -20.55
C ASP A 83 1.96 6.07 -21.56
N GLN A 84 2.78 7.01 -21.08
CA GLN A 84 3.48 7.99 -21.91
C GLN A 84 4.92 7.60 -22.24
N VAL A 85 5.49 6.67 -21.48
CA VAL A 85 6.86 6.21 -21.65
C VAL A 85 6.95 5.25 -22.84
N ASP A 86 7.94 5.47 -23.71
CA ASP A 86 8.30 4.54 -24.77
C ASP A 86 9.09 3.34 -24.17
N PRO A 87 8.54 2.11 -24.19
CA PRO A 87 9.20 0.95 -23.61
C PRO A 87 10.51 0.57 -24.31
N ASP A 88 10.76 1.06 -25.53
CA ASP A 88 12.01 0.84 -26.25
C ASP A 88 13.10 1.86 -25.87
N ASN A 89 12.77 2.85 -25.02
CA ASN A 89 13.66 3.92 -24.61
C ASN A 89 13.78 3.98 -23.07
N PHE A 90 14.66 3.14 -22.53
CA PHE A 90 14.99 3.14 -21.10
C PHE A 90 15.64 4.48 -20.70
N SER A 91 14.90 5.31 -20.00
CA SER A 91 15.38 6.57 -19.43
C SER A 91 15.60 6.45 -17.92
N ASP A 92 16.49 7.29 -17.37
CA ASP A 92 16.69 7.43 -15.92
C ASP A 92 15.40 7.72 -15.14
N GLU A 93 14.35 8.20 -15.81
CA GLU A 93 13.04 8.50 -15.21
C GLU A 93 12.25 7.21 -14.93
N ILE A 94 12.37 6.20 -15.79
CA ILE A 94 11.74 4.88 -15.59
C ILE A 94 12.34 4.21 -14.36
N ASP A 95 13.68 4.26 -14.25
CA ASP A 95 14.40 3.68 -13.10
C ASP A 95 13.98 4.36 -11.80
N LYS A 96 13.93 5.70 -11.77
CA LYS A 96 13.44 6.45 -10.61
C LYS A 96 12.01 6.12 -10.25
N MET A 97 11.13 5.97 -11.24
CA MET A 97 9.73 5.60 -10.99
C MET A 97 9.63 4.17 -10.44
N TYR A 98 10.42 3.25 -10.98
CA TYR A 98 10.48 1.88 -10.49
C TYR A 98 10.98 1.84 -9.05
N GLU A 99 12.11 2.51 -8.75
CA GLU A 99 12.66 2.63 -7.40
C GLU A 99 11.62 3.21 -6.42
N TYR A 100 10.95 4.30 -6.79
CA TYR A 100 9.87 4.88 -6.00
C TYR A 100 8.77 3.85 -5.72
N ARG A 101 8.33 3.07 -6.72
CA ARG A 101 7.30 2.05 -6.53
C ARG A 101 7.73 0.93 -5.59
N THR A 102 9.02 0.56 -5.57
CA THR A 102 9.50 -0.52 -4.70
C THR A 102 9.29 -0.25 -3.21
N SER A 103 9.20 1.03 -2.81
CA SER A 103 8.98 1.48 -1.44
C SER A 103 7.56 1.97 -1.16
N HIS A 104 6.69 2.10 -2.18
CA HIS A 104 5.35 2.69 -2.03
C HIS A 104 4.20 1.80 -2.52
N SER A 105 4.43 0.85 -3.44
CA SER A 105 3.39 -0.04 -3.96
C SER A 105 3.30 -1.32 -3.12
N ILE A 106 2.08 -1.63 -2.65
CA ILE A 106 1.78 -2.77 -1.78
C ILE A 106 2.10 -4.12 -2.45
N ARG A 107 2.11 -4.20 -3.79
CA ARG A 107 2.53 -5.40 -4.51
C ARG A 107 3.98 -5.79 -4.22
N PHE A 108 4.84 -4.83 -3.85
CA PHE A 108 6.22 -5.12 -3.44
C PHE A 108 6.33 -5.63 -2.01
N ALA A 109 5.37 -5.30 -1.14
CA ALA A 109 5.28 -5.82 0.21
C ALA A 109 4.89 -7.31 0.21
N PHE A 110 3.90 -7.67 -0.59
CA PHE A 110 3.32 -9.02 -0.62
C PHE A 110 3.50 -9.69 -1.97
N ARG A 111 4.77 -9.95 -2.33
CA ARG A 111 5.14 -10.50 -3.64
C ARG A 111 4.49 -11.88 -3.86
N GLY A 112 3.96 -12.08 -5.05
CA GLY A 112 3.33 -13.35 -5.45
C GLY A 112 1.83 -13.45 -5.09
N GLN A 113 1.27 -12.45 -4.43
CA GLN A 113 -0.16 -12.38 -4.14
C GLN A 113 -0.90 -11.53 -5.18
N ASP A 114 -2.16 -11.88 -5.45
CA ASP A 114 -3.02 -11.16 -6.38
C ASP A 114 -3.61 -9.92 -5.69
N LEU A 115 -2.94 -8.79 -5.86
CA LEU A 115 -3.30 -7.51 -5.26
C LEU A 115 -3.46 -6.45 -6.34
N PRO A 116 -4.34 -5.45 -6.17
CA PRO A 116 -4.35 -4.28 -7.04
C PRO A 116 -3.04 -3.49 -6.93
N ASP A 117 -2.69 -2.67 -7.94
CA ASP A 117 -1.52 -1.79 -7.86
C ASP A 117 -1.80 -0.57 -6.96
N MET A 118 -1.96 -0.86 -5.68
CA MET A 118 -2.26 0.10 -4.63
C MET A 118 -0.97 0.75 -4.14
N VAL A 119 -1.01 2.07 -4.00
CA VAL A 119 0.13 2.89 -3.58
C VAL A 119 -0.22 3.62 -2.30
N ILE A 120 0.72 3.61 -1.34
CA ILE A 120 0.68 4.43 -0.13
C ILE A 120 1.78 5.48 -0.24
N ALA A 121 1.43 6.76 -0.21
CA ALA A 121 2.39 7.82 -0.46
C ALA A 121 2.04 9.16 0.20
N ALA A 122 3.05 9.99 0.37
CA ALA A 122 2.88 11.41 0.67
C ALA A 122 2.52 12.21 -0.61
N ASN A 123 1.66 13.21 -0.46
CA ASN A 123 1.30 14.20 -1.47
C ASN A 123 1.29 15.61 -0.83
N ASP A 124 0.97 16.65 -1.61
CA ASP A 124 0.97 18.03 -1.10
C ASP A 124 -0.12 18.31 -0.04
N THR A 125 -1.10 17.42 0.11
CA THR A 125 -2.23 17.53 1.07
C THR A 125 -2.13 16.60 2.28
N GLY A 126 -1.11 15.75 2.36
CA GLY A 126 -0.93 14.76 3.42
C GLY A 126 -0.51 13.40 2.87
N HIS A 127 -1.06 12.32 3.42
CA HIS A 127 -0.81 10.95 2.95
C HIS A 127 -2.07 10.38 2.33
N GLU A 128 -1.90 9.60 1.28
CA GLU A 128 -2.99 8.90 0.62
C GLU A 128 -2.70 7.43 0.41
N VAL A 129 -3.80 6.66 0.32
CA VAL A 129 -3.83 5.35 -0.31
C VAL A 129 -4.63 5.51 -1.59
N SER A 130 -4.08 5.05 -2.70
CA SER A 130 -4.72 5.15 -4.01
C SER A 130 -4.48 3.92 -4.85
N CYS A 131 -5.38 3.69 -5.80
CA CYS A 131 -5.31 2.59 -6.76
C CYS A 131 -5.82 3.10 -8.10
N ASP A 132 -5.14 2.74 -9.18
CA ASP A 132 -5.48 3.09 -10.56
C ASP A 132 -5.49 1.82 -11.41
N ASP A 133 -6.30 0.85 -10.98
CA ASP A 133 -6.50 -0.46 -11.62
C ASP A 133 -8.02 -0.70 -11.76
N GLU A 134 -8.51 -1.94 -11.66
CA GLU A 134 -9.93 -2.29 -11.75
C GLU A 134 -10.87 -1.45 -10.85
N SER A 135 -10.38 -1.03 -9.68
CA SER A 135 -11.10 -0.14 -8.76
C SER A 135 -10.29 1.14 -8.54
N VAL A 136 -10.65 2.21 -9.27
CA VAL A 136 -10.01 3.51 -9.13
C VAL A 136 -10.49 4.22 -7.86
N TYR A 137 -9.58 4.52 -6.94
CA TYR A 137 -9.92 5.24 -5.70
C TYR A 137 -8.74 6.02 -5.13
N LYS A 138 -9.05 6.99 -4.26
CA LYS A 138 -8.12 7.80 -3.48
C LYS A 138 -8.71 8.08 -2.11
N TYR A 139 -7.97 7.74 -1.06
CA TYR A 139 -8.34 8.02 0.33
C TYR A 139 -7.23 8.76 1.05
N LEU A 140 -7.56 9.91 1.67
CA LEU A 140 -6.64 10.57 2.59
C LEU A 140 -6.60 9.83 3.92
N VAL A 141 -5.40 9.46 4.35
CA VAL A 141 -5.17 8.57 5.50
C VAL A 141 -4.32 9.21 6.60
N ASP A 142 -4.58 8.81 7.84
CA ASP A 142 -3.66 9.02 8.95
C ASP A 142 -2.52 8.01 8.84
N ILE A 143 -1.37 8.44 8.33
CA ILE A 143 -0.23 7.54 8.12
C ILE A 143 0.30 6.93 9.43
N ASN A 144 0.12 7.60 10.57
CA ASN A 144 0.56 7.03 11.85
C ASN A 144 -0.26 5.81 12.24
N SER A 145 -1.54 5.76 11.82
CA SER A 145 -2.38 4.59 12.04
C SER A 145 -1.89 3.36 11.27
N LEU A 146 -1.29 3.54 10.08
CA LEU A 146 -0.67 2.43 9.33
C LEU A 146 0.43 1.77 10.16
N PHE A 147 1.43 2.57 10.57
CA PHE A 147 2.61 2.03 11.26
C PHE A 147 2.28 1.54 12.68
N SER A 148 1.29 2.14 13.34
CA SER A 148 0.77 1.60 14.61
C SER A 148 0.15 0.21 14.44
N GLU A 149 -0.58 -0.03 13.34
CA GLU A 149 -1.18 -1.32 13.03
C GLU A 149 -0.12 -2.34 12.60
N VAL A 150 0.90 -1.93 11.82
CA VAL A 150 2.05 -2.78 11.49
C VAL A 150 2.77 -3.25 12.75
N ASP A 151 3.13 -2.32 13.65
CA ASP A 151 3.81 -2.64 14.92
C ASP A 151 2.97 -3.58 15.80
N ARG A 152 1.66 -3.39 15.82
CA ARG A 152 0.74 -4.24 16.57
C ARG A 152 0.70 -5.65 15.97
N SER A 153 0.55 -5.73 14.65
CA SER A 153 0.47 -7.00 13.93
C SER A 153 1.74 -7.83 14.03
N ILE A 154 2.91 -7.20 13.93
CA ILE A 154 4.20 -7.90 14.11
C ILE A 154 4.27 -8.53 15.51
N LYS A 155 3.83 -7.83 16.55
CA LYS A 155 3.81 -8.35 17.94
C LYS A 155 2.75 -9.44 18.17
N GLU A 156 1.66 -9.42 17.40
CA GLU A 156 0.59 -10.43 17.48
C GLU A 156 1.00 -11.75 16.80
N LEU A 157 1.86 -11.67 15.78
CA LEU A 157 2.36 -12.80 15.00
C LEU A 157 3.68 -13.40 15.54
N ALA A 158 4.36 -12.73 16.48
CA ALA A 158 5.63 -13.17 17.08
C ALA A 158 5.43 -14.09 18.29
#